data_AF-A0A7C7VAF0-F1
#
_entry.id   AF-A0A7C7VAF0-F1
#
_cell.length_a   1.000
_cell.length_b   1.000
_cell.length_c   1.000
_cell.angle_alpha   90.00
_cell.angle_beta   90.00
_cell.angle_gamma   90.00
#
_symmetry.space_group_name_H-M   'P 1'
#
loop_
_entity.id
_entity.type
_entity.pdbx_description
1 polymer ?
#
loop_
_entity_poly.entity_id
_entity_poly.type
_entity_poly.pdbx_seq_one_letter_code
_entity_poly.pdbx_strand_id
1 'polypeptide(L)'
;MAELERIVRQLEEGNIPLNEAVDLYEKGVTLLRRCHELLERAERRIELLSGVDAEGRPITTPLDDESLSLEQKSQRRSERRSARSGEGRQPPSSDVD
;
A
#
# COMPACT_ATOMS: atom_id res chain seq x y z
N MET A 1 -12.91 -11.51 12.67
CA MET A 1 -11.88 -11.60 13.72
C MET A 1 -12.37 -12.40 14.93
N ALA A 2 -13.39 -11.94 15.67
CA ALA A 2 -13.86 -12.61 16.90
C ALA A 2 -14.24 -14.10 16.77
N GLU A 3 -14.71 -14.53 15.59
CA GLU A 3 -15.01 -15.95 15.35
C GLU A 3 -13.76 -16.82 15.16
N LEU A 4 -12.75 -16.31 14.44
CA LEU A 4 -11.48 -17.01 14.26
C LEU A 4 -10.76 -17.17 15.62
N GLU A 5 -10.74 -16.13 16.43
CA GLU A 5 -10.16 -16.18 17.78
C GLU A 5 -10.87 -17.20 18.67
N ARG A 6 -12.20 -17.35 18.54
CA ARG A 6 -12.95 -18.35 19.28
C ARG A 6 -12.57 -19.77 18.85
N ILE A 7 -12.46 -19.99 17.54
CA ILE A 7 -12.04 -21.28 16.98
C ILE A 7 -10.63 -21.64 17.47
N VAL A 8 -9.69 -20.69 17.43
CA VAL A 8 -8.32 -20.90 17.93
C VAL A 8 -8.34 -21.29 19.40
N ARG A 9 -9.06 -20.55 20.25
CA ARG A 9 -9.19 -20.89 21.68
C ARG A 9 -9.74 -22.30 21.89
N GLN A 10 -10.79 -22.69 21.18
CA GLN A 10 -11.39 -24.03 21.29
C GLN A 10 -10.44 -25.15 20.85
N LEU A 11 -9.64 -24.90 19.80
CA LEU A 11 -8.61 -25.85 19.35
C LEU A 11 -7.45 -25.96 20.35
N GLU A 12 -7.04 -24.84 20.96
CA GLU A 12 -5.97 -24.79 21.97
C GLU A 12 -6.38 -25.43 23.31
N GLU A 13 -7.66 -25.33 23.68
CA GLU A 13 -8.22 -25.98 24.87
C GLU A 13 -8.16 -27.51 24.79
N GLY A 14 -8.16 -28.08 23.58
CA GLY A 14 -7.91 -29.51 23.33
C GLY A 14 -8.98 -30.47 23.88
N ASN A 15 -10.08 -29.96 24.43
CA ASN A 15 -11.15 -30.76 25.04
C ASN A 15 -12.33 -31.03 24.08
N ILE A 16 -12.01 -31.26 22.81
CA ILE A 16 -12.98 -31.51 21.74
C ILE A 16 -12.64 -32.82 21.01
N PRO A 17 -13.65 -33.55 20.51
CA PRO A 17 -13.42 -34.76 19.73
C PRO A 17 -12.71 -34.43 18.40
N LEU A 18 -11.95 -35.38 17.88
CA LEU A 18 -11.11 -35.17 16.69
C LEU A 18 -11.91 -34.71 15.46
N ASN A 19 -13.11 -35.25 15.24
CA ASN A 19 -13.94 -34.84 14.11
C ASN A 19 -14.33 -33.36 14.20
N GLU A 20 -14.72 -32.90 15.39
CA GLU A 20 -15.08 -31.50 15.63
C GLU A 20 -13.85 -30.59 15.53
N ALA A 21 -12.68 -31.06 15.98
CA ALA A 21 -11.42 -30.34 15.80
C ALA A 21 -11.06 -30.13 14.32
N VAL A 22 -11.30 -31.15 13.48
CA VAL A 22 -11.09 -31.05 12.03
C VAL A 22 -12.07 -30.05 11.41
N ASP A 23 -13.36 -30.11 11.75
CA ASP A 23 -14.37 -29.17 11.26
C ASP A 23 -14.04 -27.72 11.65
N LEU A 24 -13.62 -27.50 12.91
CA LEU A 24 -13.20 -26.20 13.41
C LEU A 24 -11.93 -25.69 12.71
N TYR A 25 -10.97 -26.58 12.44
CA TYR A 25 -9.76 -26.24 11.70
C TYR A 25 -10.08 -25.76 10.27
N GLU A 26 -10.89 -26.50 9.52
CA GLU A 26 -11.28 -26.13 8.15
C GLU A 26 -11.99 -24.78 8.11
N LYS A 27 -12.89 -24.55 9.07
CA LYS A 27 -13.57 -23.28 9.24
C LYS A 27 -12.58 -22.16 9.58
N GLY A 28 -11.62 -22.42 10.46
CA GLY A 28 -10.55 -21.49 10.83
C GLY A 28 -9.70 -21.08 9.62
N VAL A 29 -9.27 -22.04 8.81
CA VAL A 29 -8.51 -21.79 7.57
C VAL A 29 -9.30 -20.92 6.58
N THR A 30 -10.60 -21.20 6.44
CA THR A 30 -11.47 -20.41 5.56
C THR A 30 -11.58 -18.95 6.02
N LEU A 31 -11.78 -18.73 7.33
CA LEU A 31 -11.84 -17.39 7.90
C LEU A 31 -10.50 -16.65 7.78
N LEU A 32 -9.38 -17.36 7.99
CA LEU A 32 -8.04 -16.79 7.83
C LEU A 32 -7.80 -16.30 6.40
N ARG A 33 -8.11 -17.13 5.39
CA ARG A 33 -8.00 -16.73 3.97
C ARG A 33 -8.80 -15.47 3.66
N ARG A 34 -10.05 -15.40 4.15
CA ARG A 34 -10.89 -14.21 3.98
C ARG A 34 -10.28 -12.96 4.62
N CYS A 35 -9.66 -13.09 5.80
CA CYS A 35 -8.96 -11.98 6.44
C CYS A 35 -7.79 -11.49 5.58
N HIS A 36 -6.98 -12.40 5.05
CA HIS A 36 -5.88 -12.04 4.14
C HIS A 36 -6.39 -11.31 2.89
N GLU A 37 -7.43 -11.81 2.23
CA GLU A 37 -8.00 -11.12 1.07
C GLU A 37 -8.50 -9.70 1.39
N LEU A 38 -9.05 -9.49 2.58
CA LEU A 38 -9.49 -8.17 3.01
C LEU A 38 -8.31 -7.23 3.25
N LEU A 39 -7.22 -7.74 3.83
CA LEU A 39 -5.98 -6.98 4.02
C LEU A 39 -5.35 -6.62 2.67
N GLU A 40 -5.22 -7.58 1.75
CA GLU A 40 -4.69 -7.31 0.40
C GLU A 40 -5.53 -6.27 -0.34
N ARG A 41 -6.87 -6.35 -0.26
CA ARG A 41 -7.75 -5.35 -0.86
C ARG A 41 -7.60 -3.98 -0.20
N ALA A 42 -7.39 -3.93 1.12
CA ALA A 42 -7.20 -2.69 1.85
C ALA A 42 -5.85 -2.05 1.49
N GLU A 43 -4.77 -2.84 1.43
CA GLU A 43 -3.43 -2.41 1.00
C GLU A 43 -3.45 -1.85 -0.42
N ARG A 44 -4.06 -2.57 -1.37
CA ARG A 44 -4.19 -2.11 -2.77
C ARG A 44 -5.02 -0.84 -2.94
N ARG A 45 -5.90 -0.53 -1.98
CA ARG A 45 -6.76 0.66 -2.01
C ARG A 45 -6.13 1.88 -1.33
N ILE A 46 -4.90 1.76 -0.84
CA ILE A 46 -4.14 2.93 -0.41
C ILE A 46 -3.68 3.66 -1.68
N GLU A 47 -4.09 4.91 -1.81
CA GLU A 47 -3.67 5.76 -2.90
C GLU A 47 -2.69 6.82 -2.39
N LEU A 48 -1.61 7.06 -3.13
CA LEU A 48 -0.67 8.13 -2.86
C LEU A 48 -1.23 9.43 -3.47
N LEU A 49 -1.31 10.50 -2.68
CA LEU A 49 -1.59 11.84 -3.21
C LEU A 49 -0.41 12.31 -4.07
N SER A 50 -0.61 12.41 -5.37
CA SER A 50 0.43 12.81 -6.34
C SER A 50 0.36 14.30 -6.70
N GLY A 51 -0.75 14.98 -6.39
CA GLY A 51 -0.90 16.42 -6.58
C GLY A 51 -2.34 16.90 -6.40
N VAL A 52 -2.60 18.12 -6.85
CA VAL A 52 -3.93 18.74 -6.90
C VAL A 52 -4.09 19.36 -8.29
N ASP A 53 -5.24 19.15 -8.94
CA ASP A 53 -5.52 19.74 -10.25
C ASP A 53 -5.92 21.22 -10.18
N ALA A 54 -6.14 21.84 -11.33
CA ALA A 54 -6.51 23.27 -11.43
C ALA A 54 -7.83 23.61 -10.74
N GLU A 55 -8.70 22.61 -10.54
CA GLU A 55 -9.98 22.72 -9.85
C GLU A 55 -9.89 22.38 -8.35
N GLY A 56 -8.69 22.13 -7.83
CA GLY A 56 -8.48 21.84 -6.41
C GLY A 56 -8.76 20.37 -6.03
N ARG A 57 -8.94 19.46 -7.00
CA ARG A 57 -9.21 18.04 -6.73
C ARG A 57 -7.91 17.26 -6.55
N PRO A 58 -7.85 16.34 -5.57
CA PRO A 58 -6.66 15.51 -5.37
C PRO A 58 -6.46 14.56 -6.55
N ILE A 59 -5.25 14.56 -7.09
CA ILE A 59 -4.79 13.56 -8.06
C ILE A 59 -4.11 12.46 -7.25
N THR A 60 -4.54 11.21 -7.44
CA THR A 60 -4.02 10.07 -6.70
C THR A 60 -3.47 9.01 -7.65
N THR A 61 -2.53 8.21 -7.16
CA THR A 61 -2.02 7.02 -7.86
C THR A 61 -2.04 5.82 -6.92
N PRO A 62 -2.24 4.58 -7.43
CA PRO A 62 -2.12 3.39 -6.60
C PRO A 62 -0.79 3.40 -5.82
N LEU A 63 -0.84 3.10 -4.52
CA LEU A 63 0.38 2.88 -3.76
C LEU A 63 0.87 1.48 -4.07
N ASP A 64 1.81 1.37 -5.00
CA ASP A 64 2.45 0.09 -5.30
C ASP A 64 3.20 -0.41 -4.05
N ASP A 65 2.95 -1.66 -3.65
CA ASP A 65 3.66 -2.38 -2.57
C ASP A 65 5.08 -2.80 -2.98
N GLU A 66 5.52 -2.41 -4.18
CA GLU A 66 6.90 -2.54 -4.59
C GLU A 66 7.74 -1.59 -3.74
N SER A 67 8.35 -2.13 -2.68
CA SER A 67 9.44 -1.48 -1.98
C SER A 67 10.50 -1.12 -3.02
N LEU A 68 10.45 0.11 -3.55
CA LEU A 68 11.36 0.56 -4.59
C LEU A 68 12.78 0.23 -4.15
N SER A 69 13.54 -0.43 -5.03
CA SER A 69 14.93 -0.74 -4.75
C SER A 69 15.67 0.54 -4.39
N LEU A 70 16.75 0.42 -3.61
CA LEU A 70 17.55 1.58 -3.21
C LEU A 70 18.05 2.38 -4.43
N GLU A 71 18.26 1.70 -5.55
CA GLU A 71 18.63 2.30 -6.85
C GLU A 71 17.47 3.09 -7.48
N GLN A 72 16.25 2.57 -7.46
CA GLN A 72 15.08 3.30 -7.96
C GLN A 72 14.76 4.53 -7.11
N LYS A 73 14.95 4.44 -5.78
CA LYS A 73 14.81 5.58 -4.85
C LYS A 73 15.89 6.64 -5.07
N SER A 74 17.12 6.25 -5.41
CA SER A 74 18.22 7.18 -5.67
C SER A 74 18.03 7.91 -7.00
N GLN A 75 17.58 7.21 -8.05
CA GLN A 75 17.26 7.77 -9.36
C GLN A 75 16.13 8.80 -9.28
N ARG A 76 15.02 8.50 -8.58
CA ARG A 76 13.94 9.48 -8.37
C ARG A 76 14.38 10.74 -7.61
N ARG A 77 15.36 10.62 -6.69
CA ARG A 77 15.93 11.77 -5.97
C ARG A 77 16.86 12.60 -6.86
N SER A 78 17.64 11.98 -7.73
CA SER A 78 18.49 12.70 -8.67
C SER A 78 17.67 13.42 -9.74
N GLU A 79 16.62 12.78 -10.27
CA GLU A 79 15.69 13.39 -11.24
C GLU A 79 14.96 14.62 -10.68
N ARG A 80 14.49 14.56 -9.43
CA ARG A 80 13.91 15.74 -8.76
C ARG A 80 14.91 16.88 -8.56
N ARG A 81 16.19 16.59 -8.39
CA ARG A 81 17.25 17.61 -8.26
C ARG A 81 17.59 18.26 -9.59
N SER A 82 17.66 17.49 -10.67
CA SER A 82 17.92 18.03 -12.01
C SER A 82 16.74 18.84 -12.54
N ALA A 83 15.48 18.42 -12.30
CA ALA A 83 14.30 19.19 -12.69
C ALA A 83 14.23 20.57 -12.01
N ARG A 84 14.60 20.68 -10.72
CA ARG A 84 14.65 21.96 -9.99
C ARG A 84 15.79 22.88 -10.43
N SER A 85 16.76 22.36 -11.18
CA SER A 85 17.92 23.12 -11.67
C SER A 85 17.72 23.66 -13.09
N GLY A 86 16.62 23.29 -13.77
CA GLY A 86 16.33 23.65 -15.16
C GLY A 86 15.47 24.90 -15.36
N GLU A 87 14.71 25.34 -14.35
CA GLU A 87 13.78 26.47 -14.47
C GLU A 87 14.40 27.75 -13.87
N GLY A 88 15.31 28.36 -14.62
CA GLY A 88 16.04 29.54 -14.15
C GLY A 88 17.01 30.13 -15.17
N ARG A 89 16.62 30.22 -16.44
CA ARG A 89 17.36 31.03 -17.43
C ARG A 89 16.42 31.57 -18.51
N GLN A 90 15.85 32.73 -18.22
CA GLN A 90 15.32 33.63 -19.25
C GLN A 90 16.25 34.85 -19.27
N PRO A 91 17.04 35.08 -20.33
CA PRO A 91 17.82 36.31 -20.43
C PRO A 91 16.89 37.43 -20.92
N PRO A 92 16.81 38.59 -20.25
CA PRO A 92 16.27 39.77 -20.92
C PRO A 92 17.24 40.22 -22.01
N SER A 93 16.64 40.49 -23.16
CA SER A 93 17.21 40.91 -24.44
C SER A 93 17.90 42.27 -24.39
N SER A 94 18.75 42.45 -25.41
CA SER A 94 19.38 43.66 -25.94
C SER A 94 18.61 44.97 -25.80
N ASP A 95 19.37 46.06 -25.60
CA ASP A 95 19.30 47.40 -26.22
C ASP A 95 19.83 48.43 -25.20
N VAL A 96 20.57 49.51 -25.46
CA VAL A 96 21.15 50.18 -26.63
C VAL A 96 22.06 51.30 -26.04
N ASP A 97 23.13 51.63 -26.77
CA ASP A 97 24.12 52.73 -26.57
C ASP A 97 25.13 52.66 -25.41
#